data_AF-A0A7Y2EQ47-F1
#
_entry.id   AF-A0A7Y2EQ47-F1
#
_cell.length_a   1.000
_cell.length_b   1.000
_cell.length_c   1.000
_cell.angle_alpha   90.00
_cell.angle_beta   90.00
_cell.angle_gamma   90.00
#
_symmetry.space_group_name_H-M   'P 1'
#
loop_
_entity.id
_entity.type
_entity.pdbx_description
1 polymer ?
#
loop_
_entity_poly.entity_id
_entity_poly.type
_entity_poly.pdbx_seq_one_letter_code
_entity_poly.pdbx_strand_id
1 'polypeptide(L)' 'MALLQIAEPGQSPLPHQVRRAVGIDLGTTNSLVAAVRGGRAQVLPDEAGAPM' A
#
# COMPACT_ATOMS: atom_id res chain seq x y z
N MET A 1 -14.16 3.81 -1.19
CA MET A 1 -13.44 2.85 -2.05
C MET A 1 -12.89 1.75 -1.14
N ALA A 2 -13.17 0.47 -1.41
CA ALA A 2 -12.70 -0.64 -0.58
C ALA A 2 -11.40 -1.22 -1.17
N LEU A 3 -10.39 -1.43 -0.32
CA LEU A 3 -9.15 -2.12 -0.71
C LEU A 3 -9.41 -3.62 -0.69
N LEU A 4 -9.40 -4.26 -1.85
CA LEU A 4 -9.56 -5.71 -1.95
C LEU A 4 -8.24 -6.38 -1.53
N GLN A 5 -8.26 -7.12 -0.42
CA GLN A 5 -7.14 -7.96 -0.01
C GLN A 5 -7.16 -9.25 -0.83
N ILE A 6 -6.31 -9.34 -1.85
CA ILE A 6 -6.07 -10.57 -2.61
C ILE A 6 -4.91 -11.36 -1.99
N ALA A 7 -5.03 -12.68 -1.97
CA ALA A 7 -4.03 -13.62 -1.49
C ALA A 7 -3.89 -14.76 -2.50
N GLU A 8 -2.66 -15.28 -2.65
CA GLU A 8 -2.44 -16.47 -3.46
C GLU A 8 -3.08 -17.71 -2.83
N PRO A 9 -3.47 -18.72 -3.63
CA PRO A 9 -4.01 -19.98 -3.13
C PRO A 9 -3.09 -20.63 -2.09
N GLY A 10 -3.60 -20.89 -0.90
CA GLY A 10 -2.84 -21.50 0.21
C GLY A 10 -2.02 -20.53 1.05
N GLN A 11 -2.01 -19.22 0.74
CA GLN A 11 -1.28 -18.20 1.51
C GLN A 11 -2.18 -17.28 2.34
N SER A 12 -3.31 -17.80 2.82
CA SER A 12 -4.13 -17.09 3.79
C SER A 12 -3.31 -16.77 5.04
N PRO A 13 -3.29 -15.51 5.51
CA PRO A 13 -2.41 -15.11 6.59
C PRO A 13 -2.89 -15.71 7.91
N LEU A 14 -1.95 -16.04 8.80
CA LEU A 14 -2.28 -16.48 10.15
C LEU A 14 -2.97 -15.35 10.94
N PRO A 15 -3.80 -15.64 11.95
CA PRO A 15 -4.65 -14.67 12.66
C PRO A 15 -3.92 -13.47 13.32
N HIS A 16 -2.59 -13.49 13.39
CA HIS A 16 -1.74 -12.43 13.96
C HIS A 16 -0.67 -11.93 12.99
N GLN A 17 -0.74 -12.33 11.72
CA GLN A 17 0.19 -11.85 10.71
C GLN A 17 -0.27 -10.47 10.25
N VAL A 18 0.46 -9.43 10.66
CA VAL A 18 0.23 -8.07 10.17
C VAL A 18 0.65 -8.03 8.71
N ARG A 19 -0.33 -8.10 7.81
CA ARG A 19 -0.12 -7.85 6.38
C ARG A 19 0.14 -6.36 6.18
N ARG A 20 1.39 -6.01 5.91
CA ARG A 20 1.73 -4.68 5.40
C ARG A 20 1.36 -4.63 3.93
N ALA A 21 0.59 -3.63 3.56
CA ALA A 21 0.21 -3.37 2.18
C ALA A 21 0.49 -1.90 1.85
N VAL A 22 0.85 -1.67 0.59
CA VAL A 22 0.96 -0.33 0.00
C VAL A 22 0.12 -0.32 -1.27
N GLY A 23 -0.51 0.81 -1.54
CA GLY A 23 -1.07 1.12 -2.85
C GLY A 23 0.03 1.70 -3.73
N ILE A 24 0.13 1.23 -4.96
CA ILE A 24 1.07 1.72 -5.95
C ILE A 24 0.24 2.13 -7.17
N ASP A 25 0.43 3.37 -7.62
CA ASP A 25 -0.12 3.89 -8.87
C ASP A 25 1.04 4.22 -9.81
N LEU A 26 1.06 3.56 -10.97
CA LEU A 26 2.17 3.63 -11.92
C LEU A 26 1.77 4.49 -13.11
N GLY A 27 2.41 5.64 -13.25
CA GLY A 27 2.37 6.49 -14.44
C GLY A 27 3.66 6.39 -15.25
N THR A 28 3.63 6.98 -16.45
CA THR A 28 4.80 7.04 -17.34
C THR A 28 5.81 8.14 -16.95
N THR A 29 5.34 9.18 -16.26
CA THR A 29 6.16 10.31 -15.80
C THR A 29 6.38 10.29 -14.29
N ASN A 30 5.32 10.03 -13.52
CA ASN A 30 5.35 9.98 -12.07
C ASN A 30 4.71 8.69 -11.58
N SER A 31 5.16 8.18 -10.44
CA SER A 31 4.58 7.01 -9.78
C SER A 31 4.35 7.33 -8.33
N LEU A 32 3.18 6.97 -7.82
CA LEU A 32 2.76 7.28 -6.45
C LEU A 32 2.73 6.02 -5.59
N VAL A 33 3.17 6.15 -4.34
CA VAL A 33 3.07 5.09 -3.34
C VAL A 33 2.34 5.61 -2.10
N ALA A 34 1.36 4.87 -1.61
CA ALA A 34 0.59 5.24 -0.43
C ALA A 34 0.35 4.07 0.53
N ALA A 35 0.14 4.37 1.80
CA ALA A 35 -0.27 3.40 2.81
C ALA A 35 -1.49 3.91 3.57
N VAL A 36 -2.27 3.00 4.16
CA VAL A 36 -3.36 3.38 5.08
C VAL A 36 -2.83 3.37 6.51
N ARG A 37 -2.87 4.52 7.17
CA ARG A 37 -2.56 4.68 8.60
C ARG A 37 -3.76 5.33 9.29
N GLY A 38 -4.27 4.70 10.35
CA GLY A 38 -5.45 5.19 11.07
C GLY A 38 -6.71 5.32 10.20
N GLY A 39 -6.89 4.42 9.22
CA GLY A 39 -8.01 4.45 8.29
C GLY A 39 -7.93 5.53 7.20
N ARG A 40 -6.83 6.29 7.14
CA ARG A 40 -6.61 7.33 6.12
C ARG A 40 -5.44 6.96 5.21
N ALA A 41 -5.62 7.12 3.90
CA ALA A 41 -4.54 7.00 2.94
C ALA A 41 -3.55 8.16 3.14
N GLN A 42 -2.26 7.84 3.13
CA GLN A 42 -1.15 8.79 3.22
C GLN A 42 -0.13 8.43 2.14
N VAL A 43 0.27 9.42 1.35
CA VAL A 43 1.35 9.28 0.37
C VAL A 43 2.67 9.11 1.12
N LEU A 44 3.50 8.17 0.66
CA LEU A 44 4.84 7.97 1.20
C LEU A 44 5.79 8.96 0.54
N PRO A 45 6.63 9.66 1.32
CA PRO A 45 7.66 10.50 0.74
C PRO A 45 8.74 9.65 0.08
N ASP A 46 9.38 10.21 -0.94
CA ASP A 46 10.62 9.72 -1.54
C ASP A 46 11.82 9.95 -0.59
N GLU A 47 13.01 9.59 -1.07
CA GLU A 47 14.26 9.75 -0.31
C GLU A 47 14.61 11.21 -0.01
N ALA A 48 14.11 12.17 -0.82
CA ALA A 48 14.31 13.60 -0.63
C ALA A 48 13.23 14.23 0.28
N GLY A 49 12.24 13.47 0.73
CA GLY A 49 11.13 13.95 1.54
C GLY A 49 9.97 14.55 0.72
N ALA A 50 10.04 14.52 -0.61
CA ALA A 50 8.96 14.94 -1.48
C ALA A 50 7.92 13.81 -1.60
N PRO A 51 6.62 14.10 -1.78
CA PRO A 51 5.64 13.04 -2.03
C PRO A 51 6.00 12.28 -3.32
N MET A 52 6.06 10.94 -3.26
CA MET A 52 6.12 10.07 -4.46
C MET A 52 4.78 10.10 -5.19
#